data_AF-A0A1Y6LYU2-F1
#
_entry.id   AF-A0A1Y6LYU2-F1
#
_cell.length_a   1.000
_cell.length_b   1.000
_cell.length_c   1.000
_cell.angle_alpha   90.00
_cell.angle_beta   90.00
_cell.angle_gamma   90.00
#
_symmetry.space_group_name_H-M   'P 1'
#
loop_
_entity.id
_entity.type
_entity.pdbx_description
1 polymer ?
#
loop_
_entity_poly.entity_id
_entity_poly.type
_entity_poly.pdbx_seq_one_letter_code
_entity_poly.pdbx_strand_id
1 'polypeptide(L)'
;MSIGRDVYIDTRLMISKLESLFPEGGLAAKSKFEAAFEDVLEEFVIDGGPFWRMAGCIPPNADLMQDPVWVADREEGSGGAFTKEALKENRAWSLTQVKVYFGMMEKMLGDGRKWVMGGERVGLAEIHAGWVFEWGVGMAGEEEDVRRTLSREEFPNVYAWTERFREAAEEAGKANQGAGEMQEGTKAEDEVVKGILASGFTEETVLKVDLDDALGLKAGQRVEVAPADFGFTHKNEGVLVGLTKDEAVIEIDVPGEEDGKLRLHYPRINFKIEAVE
;
A
#
# COMPACT_ATOMS: atom_id res chain seq x y z
N MET A 1 0.34 8.17 5.76
CA MET A 1 -0.71 8.67 6.67
C MET A 1 -0.03 9.44 7.80
N SER A 2 -0.56 10.59 8.21
CA SER A 2 -0.05 11.32 9.38
C SER A 2 -1.10 11.31 10.47
N ILE A 3 -0.70 11.02 11.71
CA ILE A 3 -1.51 11.29 12.90
C ILE A 3 -0.61 12.08 13.85
N GLY A 4 -0.94 13.35 14.06
CA GLY A 4 0.00 14.29 14.68
C GLY A 4 1.32 14.34 13.89
N ARG A 5 2.44 14.34 14.62
CA ARG A 5 3.82 14.35 14.06
C ARG A 5 4.39 12.96 13.72
N ASP A 6 3.60 11.90 13.86
CA ASP A 6 3.97 10.55 13.41
C ASP A 6 3.42 10.31 12.00
N VAL A 7 4.34 10.06 11.07
CA VAL A 7 4.10 9.82 9.66
C VAL A 7 4.33 8.34 9.36
N TYR A 8 3.25 7.61 9.12
CA TYR A 8 3.25 6.20 8.76
C TYR A 8 3.35 6.04 7.25
N ILE A 9 4.40 5.36 6.80
CA ILE A 9 4.74 5.14 5.40
C ILE A 9 4.39 3.70 5.05
N ASP A 10 3.92 3.48 3.82
CA ASP A 10 3.42 2.21 3.29
C ASP A 10 2.05 1.77 3.88
N THR A 11 1.15 1.32 3.01
CA THR A 11 -0.23 0.97 3.40
C THR A 11 -0.28 -0.19 4.38
N ARG A 12 0.69 -1.11 4.36
CA ARG A 12 0.76 -2.25 5.29
C ARG A 12 0.85 -1.75 6.73
N LEU A 13 1.75 -0.78 6.95
CA LEU A 13 1.90 -0.15 8.25
C LEU A 13 0.70 0.76 8.57
N MET A 14 0.21 1.54 7.59
CA MET A 14 -0.95 2.40 7.83
C MET A 14 -2.17 1.60 8.31
N ILE A 15 -2.48 0.47 7.66
CA ILE A 15 -3.60 -0.41 8.03
C ILE A 15 -3.38 -1.01 9.41
N SER A 16 -2.19 -1.55 9.69
CA SER A 16 -1.84 -2.08 11.02
C SER A 16 -1.98 -1.03 12.12
N LYS A 17 -1.55 0.21 11.86
CA LYS A 17 -1.68 1.32 12.81
C LYS A 17 -3.13 1.73 13.01
N LEU A 18 -3.94 1.78 11.97
CA LEU A 18 -5.38 2.05 12.09
C LEU A 18 -6.07 1.00 12.98
N GLU A 19 -5.78 -0.30 12.80
CA GLU A 19 -6.34 -1.37 13.65
C GLU A 19 -5.90 -1.24 15.12
N SER A 20 -4.66 -0.81 15.36
CA SER A 20 -4.12 -0.67 16.72
C SER A 20 -4.59 0.60 17.44
N LEU A 21 -4.65 1.73 16.75
CA LEU A 21 -4.97 3.04 17.30
C LEU A 21 -6.47 3.29 17.39
N PHE A 22 -7.25 2.64 16.52
CA PHE A 22 -8.72 2.73 16.47
C PHE A 22 -9.37 1.34 16.49
N PRO A 23 -9.23 0.58 17.60
CA PRO A 23 -9.67 -0.82 17.65
C PRO A 23 -11.20 -0.98 17.60
N GLU A 24 -11.96 0.08 17.84
CA GLU A 24 -13.42 0.06 17.72
C GLU A 24 -13.84 -0.11 16.25
N GLY A 25 -14.44 -1.25 15.93
CA GLY A 25 -14.85 -1.57 14.55
C GLY A 25 -13.77 -2.24 13.70
N GLY A 26 -12.63 -2.61 14.30
CA GLY A 26 -11.49 -3.23 13.60
C GLY A 26 -11.86 -4.38 12.66
N LEU A 27 -11.16 -4.43 11.53
CA LEU A 27 -11.38 -5.37 10.44
C LEU A 27 -10.50 -6.62 10.55
N ALA A 28 -9.46 -6.58 11.38
CA ALA A 28 -8.50 -7.66 11.52
C ALA A 28 -9.14 -8.97 11.96
N ALA A 29 -8.58 -10.07 11.48
CA ALA A 29 -9.00 -11.38 11.90
C ALA A 29 -8.71 -11.62 13.40
N LYS A 30 -9.58 -12.44 14.02
CA LYS A 30 -9.51 -12.70 15.47
C LYS A 30 -8.67 -13.91 15.83
N SER A 31 -8.50 -14.85 14.90
CA SER A 31 -7.68 -16.03 15.12
C SER A 31 -6.28 -15.83 14.53
N LYS A 32 -5.28 -16.48 15.15
CA LYS A 32 -3.88 -16.38 14.71
C LYS A 32 -3.67 -16.91 13.29
N PHE A 33 -4.41 -17.95 12.91
CA PHE A 33 -4.30 -18.53 11.57
C PHE A 33 -4.84 -17.57 10.51
N GLU A 34 -6.01 -16.98 10.77
CA GLU A 34 -6.62 -16.04 9.83
C GLU A 34 -5.79 -14.76 9.73
N ALA A 35 -5.26 -14.23 10.84
CA ALA A 35 -4.36 -13.07 10.80
C ALA A 35 -3.09 -13.35 9.98
N ALA A 36 -2.46 -14.51 10.20
CA ALA A 36 -1.30 -14.90 9.38
C ALA A 36 -1.67 -15.09 7.90
N PHE A 37 -2.90 -15.47 7.59
CA PHE A 37 -3.37 -15.56 6.21
C PHE A 37 -3.63 -14.17 5.61
N GLU A 38 -4.12 -13.20 6.39
CA GLU A 38 -4.21 -11.79 5.98
C GLU A 38 -2.82 -11.26 5.60
N ASP A 39 -1.80 -11.50 6.43
CA ASP A 39 -0.40 -11.13 6.13
C ASP A 39 0.09 -11.77 4.83
N VAL A 40 -0.16 -13.08 4.65
CA VAL A 40 0.24 -13.80 3.42
C VAL A 40 -0.47 -13.24 2.20
N LEU A 41 -1.74 -12.85 2.33
CA LEU A 41 -2.52 -12.31 1.23
C LEU A 41 -2.05 -10.90 0.84
N GLU A 42 -1.74 -10.06 1.83
CA GLU A 42 -1.11 -8.75 1.64
C GLU A 42 0.19 -8.87 0.84
N GLU A 43 1.12 -9.69 1.33
CA GLU A 43 2.42 -9.90 0.70
C GLU A 43 2.29 -10.58 -0.66
N PHE A 44 1.35 -11.52 -0.82
CA PHE A 44 1.08 -12.13 -2.12
C PHE A 44 0.64 -11.09 -3.14
N VAL A 45 -0.24 -10.15 -2.79
CA VAL A 45 -0.82 -9.19 -3.72
C VAL A 45 0.19 -8.12 -4.13
N ILE A 46 0.95 -7.59 -3.15
CA ILE A 46 1.94 -6.54 -3.37
C ILE A 46 3.20 -7.13 -4.01
N ASP A 47 3.84 -8.09 -3.32
CA ASP A 47 5.19 -8.55 -3.61
C ASP A 47 5.23 -9.90 -4.34
N GLY A 48 4.19 -10.72 -4.18
CA GLY A 48 4.00 -11.95 -4.96
C GLY A 48 3.71 -11.72 -6.44
N GLY A 49 3.40 -10.48 -6.83
CA GLY A 49 3.35 -10.04 -8.22
C GLY A 49 1.99 -9.68 -8.84
N PRO A 50 0.79 -9.99 -8.30
CA PRO A 50 -0.49 -9.52 -8.83
C PRO A 50 -0.51 -8.03 -9.12
N PHE A 51 -0.03 -7.20 -8.21
CA PHE A 51 0.09 -5.75 -8.42
C PHE A 51 0.90 -5.42 -9.68
N TRP A 52 2.16 -5.86 -9.73
CA TRP A 52 3.06 -5.55 -10.84
C TRP A 52 2.61 -6.11 -12.18
N ARG A 53 1.97 -7.28 -12.20
CA ARG A 53 1.42 -7.84 -13.44
C ARG A 53 0.15 -7.11 -13.87
N MET A 54 -0.67 -6.65 -12.93
CA MET A 54 -1.81 -5.80 -13.26
C MET A 54 -1.35 -4.44 -13.80
N ALA A 55 -0.34 -3.83 -13.19
CA ALA A 55 0.26 -2.59 -13.70
C ALA A 55 0.84 -2.76 -15.11
N GLY A 56 1.42 -3.92 -15.41
CA GLY A 56 1.86 -4.29 -16.75
C GLY A 56 0.73 -4.43 -17.80
N CYS A 57 -0.53 -4.38 -17.38
CA CYS A 57 -1.71 -4.36 -18.24
C CYS A 57 -2.27 -2.95 -18.48
N ILE A 58 -1.66 -1.89 -17.92
CA ILE A 58 -2.05 -0.50 -18.24
C ILE A 58 -1.90 -0.26 -19.75
N PRO A 59 -2.91 0.33 -20.42
CA PRO A 59 -2.84 0.63 -21.85
C PRO A 59 -1.74 1.65 -22.15
N PRO A 60 -0.83 1.38 -23.10
CA PRO A 60 0.24 2.33 -23.46
C PRO A 60 -0.27 3.68 -24.02
N ASN A 61 -1.54 3.71 -24.45
CA ASN A 61 -2.26 4.86 -24.96
C ASN A 61 -3.16 5.53 -23.91
N ALA A 62 -3.19 5.07 -22.65
CA ALA A 62 -3.94 5.73 -21.59
C ALA A 62 -3.47 7.19 -21.41
N ASP A 63 -4.38 8.07 -20.96
CA ASP A 63 -4.11 9.51 -20.82
C ASP A 63 -2.94 9.79 -19.88
N LEU A 64 -2.86 9.08 -18.75
CA LEU A 64 -1.72 9.16 -17.81
C LEU A 64 -0.38 8.81 -18.46
N MET A 65 -0.36 7.90 -19.45
CA MET A 65 0.87 7.57 -20.15
C MET A 65 1.27 8.71 -21.10
N GLN A 66 0.38 9.62 -21.45
CA GLN A 66 0.73 10.78 -22.28
C GLN A 66 1.35 11.93 -21.48
N ASP A 67 1.24 11.91 -20.15
CA ASP A 67 1.87 12.89 -19.27
C ASP A 67 3.38 12.59 -19.10
N PRO A 68 4.28 13.45 -19.61
CA PRO A 68 5.71 13.23 -19.53
C PRO A 68 6.26 13.32 -18.10
N VAL A 69 5.62 14.09 -17.21
CA VAL A 69 6.03 14.19 -15.80
C VAL A 69 5.72 12.89 -15.09
N TRP A 70 4.50 12.39 -15.28
CA TRP A 70 4.08 11.13 -14.68
C TRP A 70 4.90 9.94 -15.19
N VAL A 71 5.17 9.85 -16.49
CA VAL A 71 5.98 8.77 -17.05
C VAL A 71 7.42 8.80 -16.55
N ALA A 72 8.05 9.99 -16.49
CA ALA A 72 9.41 10.12 -15.97
C ALA A 72 9.51 9.67 -14.51
N ASP A 73 8.52 10.05 -13.68
CA ASP A 73 8.44 9.62 -12.28
C ASP A 73 8.33 8.09 -12.15
N ARG A 74 7.45 7.45 -12.94
CA ARG A 74 7.33 5.98 -12.91
C ARG A 74 8.56 5.27 -13.46
N GLU A 75 9.19 5.83 -14.49
CA GLU A 75 10.44 5.29 -15.05
C GLU A 75 11.55 5.31 -14.01
N GLU A 76 11.76 6.46 -13.33
CA GLU A 76 12.75 6.60 -12.27
C GLU A 76 12.45 5.64 -11.11
N GLY A 77 11.23 5.69 -10.58
CA GLY A 77 10.85 4.89 -9.41
C GLY A 77 10.93 3.39 -9.65
N SER A 78 10.66 2.92 -10.88
CA SER A 78 10.72 1.50 -11.23
C SER A 78 12.09 1.02 -11.71
N GLY A 79 13.08 1.92 -11.80
CA GLY A 79 14.38 1.59 -12.41
C GLY A 79 14.27 1.25 -13.90
N GLY A 80 13.32 1.87 -14.61
CA GLY A 80 13.10 1.67 -16.05
C GLY A 80 12.15 0.52 -16.42
N ALA A 81 11.58 -0.19 -15.45
CA ALA A 81 10.63 -1.28 -15.71
C ALA A 81 9.24 -0.78 -16.14
N PHE A 82 8.93 0.49 -15.89
CA PHE A 82 7.64 1.11 -16.20
C PHE A 82 7.80 2.26 -17.21
N THR A 83 7.73 1.92 -18.50
CA THR A 83 7.73 2.86 -19.64
C THR A 83 6.69 2.43 -20.68
N LYS A 84 6.34 3.30 -21.64
CA LYS A 84 5.41 2.90 -22.73
C LYS A 84 5.92 1.68 -23.49
N GLU A 85 7.21 1.65 -23.77
CA GLU A 85 7.90 0.59 -24.50
C GLU A 85 7.90 -0.69 -23.67
N ALA A 86 8.30 -0.62 -22.40
CA ALA A 86 8.28 -1.78 -21.50
C ALA A 86 6.87 -2.35 -21.30
N LEU A 87 5.84 -1.50 -21.19
CA LEU A 87 4.44 -1.94 -21.12
C LEU A 87 4.03 -2.67 -22.40
N LYS A 88 4.33 -2.11 -23.59
CA LYS A 88 4.02 -2.77 -24.88
C LYS A 88 4.69 -4.12 -25.00
N GLU A 89 5.97 -4.21 -24.66
CA GLU A 89 6.76 -5.45 -24.76
C GLU A 89 6.27 -6.53 -23.79
N ASN A 90 5.92 -6.14 -22.56
CA ASN A 90 5.52 -7.08 -21.52
C ASN A 90 4.01 -7.37 -21.49
N ARG A 91 3.16 -6.60 -22.18
CA ARG A 91 1.69 -6.68 -22.05
C ARG A 91 1.14 -8.09 -22.18
N ALA A 92 1.53 -8.81 -23.24
CA ALA A 92 1.04 -10.17 -23.47
C ALA A 92 1.43 -11.12 -22.35
N TRP A 93 2.66 -11.01 -21.83
CA TRP A 93 3.11 -11.81 -20.70
C TRP A 93 2.36 -11.43 -19.42
N SER A 94 2.24 -10.13 -19.10
CA SER A 94 1.46 -9.62 -17.97
C SER A 94 0.03 -10.15 -17.97
N LEU A 95 -0.68 -10.09 -19.11
CA LEU A 95 -2.02 -10.66 -19.26
C LEU A 95 -2.07 -12.15 -18.90
N THR A 96 -1.08 -12.94 -19.33
CA THR A 96 -1.03 -14.37 -18.98
C THR A 96 -0.87 -14.59 -17.48
N GLN A 97 -0.11 -13.74 -16.79
CA GLN A 97 0.11 -13.85 -15.34
C GLN A 97 -1.11 -13.38 -14.55
N VAL A 98 -1.73 -12.26 -14.95
CA VAL A 98 -2.97 -11.77 -14.31
C VAL A 98 -4.07 -12.82 -14.42
N LYS A 99 -4.18 -13.52 -15.55
CA LYS A 99 -5.12 -14.64 -15.72
C LYS A 99 -4.89 -15.76 -14.70
N VAL A 100 -3.63 -16.08 -14.38
CA VAL A 100 -3.29 -17.07 -13.35
C VAL A 100 -3.75 -16.60 -11.98
N TYR A 101 -3.51 -15.34 -11.62
CA TYR A 101 -3.93 -14.79 -10.32
C TYR A 101 -5.45 -14.72 -10.18
N PHE A 102 -6.17 -14.33 -11.23
CA PHE A 102 -7.63 -14.41 -11.27
C PHE A 102 -8.12 -15.84 -11.07
N GLY A 103 -7.48 -16.82 -11.71
CA GLY A 103 -7.79 -18.23 -11.50
C GLY A 103 -7.50 -18.73 -10.09
N MET A 104 -6.55 -18.15 -9.36
CA MET A 104 -6.32 -18.45 -7.95
C MET A 104 -7.46 -17.92 -7.08
N MET A 105 -7.83 -16.66 -7.25
CA MET A 105 -8.95 -16.06 -6.49
C MET A 105 -10.29 -16.71 -6.82
N GLU A 106 -10.53 -17.06 -8.08
CA GLU A 106 -11.74 -17.77 -8.50
C GLU A 106 -11.86 -19.12 -7.78
N LYS A 107 -10.74 -19.84 -7.59
CA LYS A 107 -10.72 -21.08 -6.80
C LYS A 107 -10.97 -20.83 -5.32
N MET A 108 -10.39 -19.77 -4.75
CA MET A 108 -10.62 -19.40 -3.34
C MET A 108 -12.10 -19.10 -3.07
N LEU A 109 -12.80 -18.51 -4.04
CA LEU A 109 -14.21 -18.14 -3.96
C LEU A 109 -15.16 -19.23 -4.47
N GLY A 110 -14.63 -20.35 -4.99
CA GLY A 110 -15.39 -21.35 -5.74
C GLY A 110 -16.38 -22.18 -4.91
N ASP A 111 -16.32 -22.10 -3.58
CA ASP A 111 -17.32 -22.71 -2.69
C ASP A 111 -18.53 -21.79 -2.41
N GLY A 112 -18.59 -20.63 -3.07
CA GLY A 112 -19.70 -19.69 -2.94
C GLY A 112 -19.61 -18.79 -1.71
N ARG A 113 -18.46 -18.76 -1.01
CA ARG A 113 -18.24 -17.83 0.10
C ARG A 113 -18.39 -16.37 -0.35
N LYS A 114 -18.91 -15.54 0.56
CA LYS A 114 -19.13 -14.12 0.30
C LYS A 114 -17.81 -13.33 0.26
N TRP A 115 -16.96 -13.59 1.25
CA TRP A 115 -15.67 -12.95 1.49
C TRP A 115 -14.58 -14.02 1.55
N VAL A 116 -13.31 -13.65 1.31
CA VAL A 116 -12.17 -14.58 1.16
C VAL A 116 -12.04 -15.49 2.38
N MET A 117 -12.23 -14.91 3.56
CA MET A 117 -12.17 -15.62 4.86
C MET A 117 -13.47 -16.30 5.27
N GLY A 118 -14.51 -16.27 4.44
CA GLY A 118 -15.80 -16.92 4.72
C GLY A 118 -16.67 -16.22 5.77
N GLY A 119 -16.33 -15.00 6.19
CA GLY A 119 -17.13 -14.19 7.10
C GLY A 119 -18.35 -13.53 6.45
N GLU A 120 -19.20 -12.90 7.27
CA GLU A 120 -20.37 -12.12 6.81
C GLU A 120 -20.06 -10.66 6.47
N ARG A 121 -19.02 -10.11 7.14
CA ARG A 121 -18.52 -8.75 6.99
C ARG A 121 -17.19 -8.73 6.26
N VAL A 122 -16.87 -7.59 5.64
CA VAL A 122 -15.54 -7.28 5.13
C VAL A 122 -14.52 -7.39 6.26
N GLY A 123 -13.38 -8.02 5.99
CA GLY A 123 -12.20 -8.05 6.85
C GLY A 123 -10.97 -7.48 6.13
N LEU A 124 -9.81 -7.55 6.77
CA LEU A 124 -8.57 -7.04 6.16
C LEU A 124 -8.18 -7.83 4.92
N ALA A 125 -8.49 -9.12 4.83
CA ALA A 125 -8.26 -9.91 3.62
C ALA A 125 -8.84 -9.25 2.35
N GLU A 126 -10.04 -8.66 2.46
CA GLU A 126 -10.65 -7.91 1.35
C GLU A 126 -9.92 -6.59 1.07
N ILE A 127 -9.45 -5.89 2.10
CA ILE A 127 -8.69 -4.64 1.93
C ILE A 127 -7.35 -4.91 1.25
N HIS A 128 -6.64 -5.96 1.67
CA HIS A 128 -5.33 -6.32 1.12
C HIS A 128 -5.42 -6.80 -0.34
N ALA A 129 -6.47 -7.53 -0.72
CA ALA A 129 -6.58 -8.12 -2.06
C ALA A 129 -7.54 -7.42 -3.02
N GLY A 130 -8.69 -6.96 -2.54
CA GLY A 130 -9.85 -6.57 -3.36
C GLY A 130 -9.54 -5.57 -4.45
N TRP A 131 -8.73 -4.56 -4.12
CA TRP A 131 -8.43 -3.43 -5.01
C TRP A 131 -7.69 -3.83 -6.29
N VAL A 132 -6.77 -4.80 -6.26
CA VAL A 132 -6.03 -5.24 -7.48
C VAL A 132 -6.97 -5.98 -8.44
N PHE A 133 -7.85 -6.82 -7.92
CA PHE A 133 -8.80 -7.56 -8.75
C PHE A 133 -9.92 -6.65 -9.27
N GLU A 134 -10.38 -5.71 -8.45
CA GLU A 134 -11.32 -4.68 -8.85
C GLU A 134 -10.75 -3.81 -9.97
N TRP A 135 -9.47 -3.42 -9.88
CA TRP A 135 -8.76 -2.71 -10.94
C TRP A 135 -8.71 -3.50 -12.25
N GLY A 136 -8.40 -4.80 -12.19
CA GLY A 136 -8.43 -5.69 -13.35
C GLY A 136 -9.80 -5.81 -14.01
N VAL A 137 -10.85 -5.92 -13.19
CA VAL A 137 -12.24 -5.94 -13.65
C VAL A 137 -12.62 -4.60 -14.30
N GLY A 138 -12.18 -3.48 -13.72
CA GLY A 138 -12.35 -2.15 -14.30
C GLY A 138 -11.70 -2.05 -15.68
N MET A 139 -10.43 -2.43 -15.81
CA MET A 139 -9.73 -2.44 -17.10
C MET A 139 -10.39 -3.39 -18.12
N ALA A 140 -10.91 -4.55 -17.69
CA ALA A 140 -11.67 -5.45 -18.57
C ALA A 140 -12.98 -4.83 -19.09
N GLY A 141 -13.50 -3.78 -18.45
CA GLY A 141 -14.65 -3.00 -18.94
C GLY A 141 -14.30 -2.08 -20.11
N GLU A 142 -13.04 -1.66 -20.23
CA GLU A 142 -12.59 -0.64 -21.18
C GLU A 142 -11.70 -1.22 -22.30
N GLU A 143 -10.91 -2.25 -21.98
CA GLU A 143 -9.85 -2.78 -22.84
C GLU A 143 -10.17 -4.19 -23.36
N GLU A 144 -10.22 -4.36 -24.68
CA GLU A 144 -10.67 -5.61 -25.32
C GLU A 144 -9.78 -6.83 -25.00
N ASP A 145 -8.46 -6.66 -24.97
CA ASP A 145 -7.55 -7.77 -24.72
C ASP A 145 -7.53 -8.19 -23.25
N VAL A 146 -7.68 -7.24 -22.32
CA VAL A 146 -7.94 -7.50 -20.91
C VAL A 146 -9.27 -8.22 -20.74
N ARG A 147 -10.34 -7.72 -21.36
CA ARG A 147 -11.69 -8.35 -21.33
C ARG A 147 -11.68 -9.79 -21.83
N ARG A 148 -10.96 -10.08 -22.90
CA ARG A 148 -10.79 -11.44 -23.44
C ARG A 148 -10.00 -12.33 -22.47
N THR A 149 -9.08 -11.76 -21.72
CA THR A 149 -8.22 -12.49 -20.78
C THR A 149 -8.93 -12.78 -19.47
N LEU A 150 -9.73 -11.83 -18.98
CA LEU A 150 -10.37 -11.80 -17.67
C LEU A 150 -11.89 -11.72 -17.84
N SER A 151 -12.51 -12.59 -18.64
CA SER A 151 -13.95 -12.46 -18.90
C SER A 151 -14.78 -12.89 -17.70
N ARG A 152 -15.98 -12.30 -17.55
CA ARG A 152 -16.93 -12.68 -16.49
C ARG A 152 -17.38 -14.13 -16.59
N GLU A 153 -17.47 -14.67 -17.80
CA GLU A 153 -17.82 -16.07 -18.02
C GLU A 153 -16.77 -17.03 -17.45
N GLU A 154 -15.50 -16.64 -17.49
CA GLU A 154 -14.40 -17.45 -16.95
C GLU A 154 -14.17 -17.23 -15.44
N PHE A 155 -14.41 -16.01 -14.95
CA PHE A 155 -14.18 -15.63 -13.54
C PHE A 155 -15.42 -15.08 -12.82
N PRO A 156 -16.57 -15.79 -12.85
CA PRO A 156 -17.83 -15.25 -12.34
C PRO A 156 -17.77 -14.93 -10.84
N ASN A 157 -17.04 -15.69 -10.03
CA ASN A 157 -16.97 -15.46 -8.59
C ASN A 157 -16.10 -14.25 -8.24
N VAL A 158 -14.97 -14.06 -8.93
CA VAL A 158 -14.13 -12.86 -8.76
C VAL A 158 -14.91 -11.61 -9.12
N TYR A 159 -15.60 -11.59 -10.26
CA TYR A 159 -16.43 -10.44 -10.64
C TYR A 159 -17.48 -10.14 -9.56
N ALA A 160 -18.26 -11.12 -9.13
CA ALA A 160 -19.27 -10.93 -8.10
C ALA A 160 -18.65 -10.47 -6.76
N TRP A 161 -17.47 -10.94 -6.41
CA TRP A 161 -16.74 -10.52 -5.20
C TRP A 161 -16.25 -9.06 -5.30
N THR A 162 -15.68 -8.66 -6.44
CA THR A 162 -15.24 -7.27 -6.65
C THR A 162 -16.41 -6.27 -6.65
N GLU A 163 -17.59 -6.67 -7.16
CA GLU A 163 -18.81 -5.86 -7.08
C GLU A 163 -19.22 -5.63 -5.62
N ARG A 164 -19.28 -6.70 -4.82
CA ARG A 164 -19.58 -6.58 -3.38
C ARG A 164 -18.54 -5.74 -2.65
N PHE A 165 -17.26 -5.91 -2.97
CA PHE A 165 -16.17 -5.13 -2.38
C PHE A 165 -16.33 -3.63 -2.68
N ARG A 166 -16.63 -3.27 -3.93
CA ARG A 166 -16.90 -1.89 -4.34
C ARG A 166 -18.10 -1.32 -3.60
N GLU A 167 -19.21 -2.05 -3.52
CA GLU A 167 -20.40 -1.63 -2.77
C GLU A 167 -20.09 -1.36 -1.30
N ALA A 168 -19.31 -2.24 -0.65
CA ALA A 168 -18.90 -2.05 0.74
C ALA A 168 -17.99 -0.82 0.93
N ALA A 169 -17.07 -0.56 -0.01
CA ALA A 169 -16.23 0.63 0.02
C ALA A 169 -17.05 1.91 -0.15
N GLU A 170 -18.03 1.92 -1.07
CA GLU A 170 -18.95 3.05 -1.24
C GLU A 170 -19.82 3.30 -0.01
N GLU A 171 -20.31 2.25 0.65
CA GLU A 171 -21.08 2.36 1.89
C GLU A 171 -20.21 2.94 3.03
N ALA A 172 -18.98 2.46 3.18
CA ALA A 172 -18.02 3.00 4.13
C ALA A 172 -17.74 4.49 3.88
N GLY A 173 -17.58 4.89 2.62
CA GLY A 173 -17.41 6.29 2.23
C GLY A 173 -18.59 7.17 2.65
N LYS A 174 -19.84 6.70 2.46
CA LYS A 174 -21.06 7.42 2.88
C LYS A 174 -21.20 7.52 4.40
N ALA A 175 -20.69 6.53 5.13
CA ALA A 175 -20.70 6.52 6.59
C ALA A 175 -19.65 7.47 7.21
N ASN A 176 -18.61 7.84 6.46
CA ASN A 176 -17.51 8.69 6.92
C ASN A 176 -17.83 10.20 6.85
N GLN A 177 -18.98 10.61 7.41
CA GLN A 177 -19.48 12.00 7.33
C GLN A 177 -18.61 13.04 8.06
N GLY A 178 -17.64 12.58 8.88
CA GLY A 178 -16.71 13.45 9.60
C GLY A 178 -15.41 13.75 8.84
N ALA A 179 -15.14 13.07 7.72
CA ALA A 179 -13.97 13.37 6.91
C ALA A 179 -14.16 14.68 6.14
N GLY A 180 -13.14 15.54 6.19
CA GLY A 180 -13.10 16.73 5.35
C GLY A 180 -12.97 16.39 3.86
N GLU A 181 -13.35 17.31 2.99
CA GLU A 181 -13.09 17.19 1.56
C GLU A 181 -11.57 17.21 1.29
N MET A 182 -11.12 16.43 0.31
CA MET A 182 -9.75 16.56 -0.18
C MET A 182 -9.58 17.95 -0.81
N GLN A 183 -8.56 18.67 -0.36
CA GLN A 183 -8.20 19.98 -0.87
C GLN A 183 -6.84 19.90 -1.55
N GLU A 184 -6.70 20.59 -2.67
CA GLU A 184 -5.48 20.61 -3.47
C GLU A 184 -4.90 22.03 -3.57
N GLY A 185 -3.59 22.09 -3.84
CA GLY A 185 -2.86 23.32 -4.07
C GLY A 185 -2.11 23.81 -2.84
N THR A 186 -1.10 24.64 -3.09
CA THR A 186 -0.09 25.05 -2.10
C THR A 186 -0.67 25.54 -0.79
N LYS A 187 -1.76 26.30 -0.82
CA LYS A 187 -2.38 26.80 0.42
C LYS A 187 -2.95 25.66 1.28
N ALA A 188 -3.61 24.67 0.67
CA ALA A 188 -4.15 23.53 1.40
C ALA A 188 -3.02 22.67 1.97
N GLU A 189 -1.98 22.43 1.18
CA GLU A 189 -0.76 21.72 1.58
C GLU A 189 -0.07 22.41 2.76
N ASP A 190 0.11 23.73 2.70
CA ASP A 190 0.71 24.53 3.77
C ASP A 190 -0.09 24.43 5.08
N GLU A 191 -1.44 24.44 5.00
CA GLU A 191 -2.28 24.29 6.19
C GLU A 191 -2.20 22.87 6.78
N VAL A 192 -2.07 21.83 5.95
CA VAL A 192 -1.81 20.46 6.42
C VAL A 192 -0.47 20.37 7.13
N VAL A 193 0.59 20.93 6.54
CA VAL A 193 1.94 20.95 7.14
C VAL A 193 1.91 21.69 8.47
N LYS A 194 1.30 22.88 8.53
CA LYS A 194 1.13 23.63 9.79
C LYS A 194 0.36 22.83 10.84
N GLY A 195 -0.71 22.15 10.45
CA GLY A 195 -1.50 21.30 11.36
C GLY A 195 -0.69 20.15 11.95
N ILE A 196 0.09 19.46 11.12
CA ILE A 196 1.00 18.39 11.54
C ILE A 196 2.06 18.93 12.51
N LEU A 197 2.72 20.04 12.15
CA LEU A 197 3.78 20.63 12.97
C LEU A 197 3.24 21.24 14.27
N ALA A 198 2.00 21.74 14.30
CA ALA A 198 1.37 22.22 15.52
C ALA A 198 0.90 21.09 16.46
N SER A 199 0.85 19.85 15.97
CA SER A 199 0.40 18.69 16.74
C SER A 199 1.50 18.08 17.62
N GLY A 200 1.13 17.19 18.54
CA GLY A 200 2.09 16.37 19.28
C GLY A 200 2.47 15.09 18.52
N PHE A 201 3.37 14.30 19.09
CA PHE A 201 3.53 12.89 18.71
C PHE A 201 2.33 12.10 19.24
N THR A 202 1.74 11.28 18.38
CA THR A 202 0.65 10.35 18.68
C THR A 202 1.16 9.17 19.49
N GLU A 203 2.32 8.61 19.12
CA GLU A 203 2.94 7.54 19.89
C GLU A 203 3.79 8.11 21.03
N GLU A 204 3.19 8.17 22.22
CA GLU A 204 3.80 8.76 23.43
C GLU A 204 5.14 8.10 23.81
N THR A 205 5.26 6.79 23.59
CA THR A 205 6.50 6.04 23.84
C THR A 205 7.02 5.50 22.53
N VAL A 206 8.26 5.86 22.19
CA VAL A 206 8.93 5.31 21.01
C VAL A 206 9.21 3.83 21.20
N LEU A 207 9.07 3.07 20.11
CA LEU A 207 9.46 1.67 20.09
C LEU A 207 10.90 1.51 20.55
N LYS A 208 11.17 0.46 21.33
CA LYS A 208 12.55 0.14 21.70
C LYS A 208 13.28 -0.41 20.49
N VAL A 209 14.54 -0.02 20.33
CA VAL A 209 15.46 -0.67 19.39
C VAL A 209 15.81 -2.05 19.96
N ASP A 210 15.48 -3.09 19.20
CA ASP A 210 15.87 -4.47 19.48
C ASP A 210 17.40 -4.60 19.31
N LEU A 211 18.07 -4.90 20.42
CA LEU A 211 19.53 -5.02 20.45
C LEU A 211 20.03 -6.33 19.82
N ASP A 212 19.15 -7.31 19.65
CA ASP A 212 19.42 -8.58 18.99
C ASP A 212 19.04 -8.54 17.49
N ASP A 213 18.60 -7.38 16.97
CA ASP A 213 18.29 -7.20 15.56
C ASP A 213 19.53 -7.46 14.67
N ALA A 214 19.31 -8.19 13.58
CA ALA A 214 20.38 -8.62 12.68
C ALA A 214 21.13 -7.47 11.99
N LEU A 215 20.55 -6.26 11.92
CA LEU A 215 21.21 -5.08 11.37
C LEU A 215 22.27 -4.50 12.32
N GLY A 216 22.24 -4.86 13.61
CA GLY A 216 23.21 -4.38 14.60
C GLY A 216 23.16 -2.87 14.88
N LEU A 217 22.07 -2.21 14.46
CA LEU A 217 21.86 -0.77 14.62
C LEU A 217 21.49 -0.41 16.06
N LYS A 218 21.80 0.83 16.45
CA LYS A 218 21.57 1.32 17.82
C LYS A 218 20.66 2.54 17.83
N ALA A 219 19.87 2.67 18.89
CA ALA A 219 19.11 3.89 19.15
C ALA A 219 20.05 5.11 19.16
N GLY A 220 19.62 6.20 18.52
CA GLY A 220 20.40 7.43 18.37
C GLY A 220 21.39 7.43 17.20
N GLN A 221 21.54 6.32 16.48
CA GLN A 221 22.40 6.26 15.29
C GLN A 221 21.73 6.94 14.09
N ARG A 222 22.50 7.68 13.28
CA ARG A 222 22.01 8.17 11.98
C ARG A 222 21.89 7.02 11.00
N VAL A 223 20.75 6.93 10.35
CA VAL A 223 20.43 5.88 9.39
C VAL A 223 19.75 6.47 8.16
N GLU A 224 19.90 5.80 7.03
CA GLU A 224 19.09 6.01 5.85
C GLU A 224 18.06 4.87 5.72
N VAL A 225 16.85 5.22 5.28
CA VAL A 225 15.78 4.27 4.98
C VAL A 225 15.31 4.49 3.56
N ALA A 226 15.19 3.41 2.79
CA ALA A 226 14.70 3.44 1.41
C ALA A 226 13.84 2.20 1.11
N PRO A 227 12.79 2.32 0.29
CA PRO A 227 12.09 1.15 -0.23
C PRO A 227 13.05 0.30 -1.08
N ALA A 228 12.79 -1.01 -1.17
CA ALA A 228 13.65 -1.95 -1.89
C ALA A 228 13.17 -2.26 -3.33
N ASP A 229 11.94 -1.87 -3.67
CA ASP A 229 11.20 -2.31 -4.85
C ASP A 229 10.87 -1.16 -5.82
N PHE A 230 10.25 -0.07 -5.34
CA PHE A 230 9.87 1.12 -6.11
C PHE A 230 10.23 2.40 -5.38
N GLY A 231 10.78 3.39 -6.10
CA GLY A 231 11.23 4.65 -5.50
C GLY A 231 12.52 4.51 -4.70
N PHE A 232 13.26 3.41 -4.88
CA PHE A 232 14.48 3.06 -4.13
C PHE A 232 15.65 4.04 -4.33
N THR A 233 15.53 4.97 -5.28
CA THR A 233 16.47 6.08 -5.50
C THR A 233 16.29 7.22 -4.50
N HIS A 234 15.13 7.30 -3.84
CA HIS A 234 14.84 8.30 -2.81
C HIS A 234 15.00 7.69 -1.42
N LYS A 235 15.76 8.39 -0.58
CA LYS A 235 16.06 7.95 0.78
C LYS A 235 15.65 9.01 1.78
N ASN A 236 15.23 8.56 2.95
CA ASN A 236 15.08 9.45 4.10
C ASN A 236 16.19 9.16 5.09
N GLU A 237 16.88 10.22 5.53
CA GLU A 237 17.93 10.14 6.53
C GLU A 237 17.43 10.75 7.84
N GLY A 238 17.68 10.06 8.95
CA GLY A 238 17.25 10.50 10.27
C GLY A 238 17.98 9.79 11.40
N VAL A 239 17.57 10.10 12.63
CA VAL A 239 18.07 9.43 13.84
C VAL A 239 17.17 8.22 14.12
N LEU A 240 17.74 7.03 14.22
CA LEU A 240 17.00 5.81 14.56
C LEU A 240 16.49 5.90 16.00
N VAL A 241 15.18 5.93 16.19
CA VAL A 241 14.54 6.02 17.50
C VAL A 241 13.72 4.77 17.86
N GLY A 242 13.40 3.91 16.90
CA GLY A 242 12.73 2.63 17.14
C GLY A 242 13.09 1.58 16.08
N LEU A 243 13.24 0.31 16.50
CA LEU A 243 13.54 -0.81 15.61
C LEU A 243 13.01 -2.11 16.21
N THR A 244 12.01 -2.70 15.56
CA THR A 244 11.43 -3.99 15.96
C THR A 244 11.43 -4.96 14.77
N LYS A 245 10.88 -6.17 14.95
CA LYS A 245 10.72 -7.13 13.86
C LYS A 245 9.84 -6.59 12.71
N ASP A 246 8.88 -5.72 13.00
CA ASP A 246 7.86 -5.27 12.04
C ASP A 246 8.02 -3.81 11.62
N GLU A 247 8.68 -2.98 12.43
CA GLU A 247 8.67 -1.53 12.25
C GLU A 247 10.03 -0.89 12.57
N ALA A 248 10.42 0.09 11.75
CA ALA A 248 11.53 1.00 11.99
C ALA A 248 11.05 2.44 12.05
N VAL A 249 11.58 3.21 13.00
CA VAL A 249 11.18 4.60 13.24
C VAL A 249 12.41 5.48 13.25
N ILE A 250 12.43 6.48 12.37
CA ILE A 250 13.46 7.53 12.35
C ILE A 250 12.84 8.86 12.74
N GLU A 251 13.59 9.65 13.50
CA GLU A 251 13.27 11.05 13.77
C GLU A 251 14.03 11.93 12.79
N ILE A 252 13.31 12.86 12.15
CA ILE A 252 13.89 13.85 11.22
C ILE A 252 13.59 15.26 11.69
N ASP A 253 14.56 16.16 11.49
CA ASP A 253 14.37 17.60 11.67
C ASP A 253 13.71 18.19 10.43
N VAL A 254 12.75 19.08 10.62
CA VAL A 254 12.03 19.77 9.55
C VAL A 254 12.81 21.04 9.17
N PRO A 255 13.29 21.16 7.92
CA PRO A 255 14.09 22.31 7.51
C PRO A 255 13.36 23.64 7.74
N GLY A 256 14.02 24.57 8.44
CA GLY A 256 13.47 25.91 8.71
C GLY A 256 12.57 26.01 9.95
N GLU A 257 12.34 24.91 10.67
CA GLU A 257 11.50 24.85 11.87
C GLU A 257 12.35 24.39 13.06
N GLU A 258 12.73 25.32 13.96
CA GLU A 258 13.71 25.07 15.05
C GLU A 258 13.28 23.93 16.00
N ASP A 259 11.97 23.75 16.21
CA ASP A 259 11.38 22.67 17.02
C ASP A 259 10.54 21.69 16.17
N GLY A 260 10.67 21.77 14.85
CA GLY A 260 9.97 20.91 13.90
C GLY A 260 10.62 19.55 13.82
N LYS A 261 9.99 18.54 14.44
CA LYS A 261 10.43 17.15 14.36
C LYS A 261 9.30 16.27 13.86
N LEU A 262 9.61 15.35 12.98
CA LEU A 262 8.69 14.30 12.54
C LEU A 262 9.28 12.94 12.87
N ARG A 263 8.42 11.97 13.17
CA ARG A 263 8.79 10.56 13.22
C ARG A 263 8.24 9.87 11.99
N LEU A 264 9.11 9.27 11.21
CA LEU A 264 8.75 8.52 10.03
C LEU A 264 8.82 7.05 10.41
N HIS A 265 7.68 6.38 10.28
CA HIS A 265 7.51 4.98 10.61
C HIS A 265 7.42 4.18 9.31
N TYR A 266 8.23 3.13 9.21
CA TYR A 266 8.33 2.26 8.05
C TYR A 266 8.08 0.82 8.48
N PRO A 267 7.34 0.02 7.69
CA PRO A 267 7.37 -1.42 7.88
C PRO A 267 8.79 -1.93 7.60
N ARG A 268 9.16 -3.04 8.24
CA ARG A 268 10.46 -3.69 8.03
C ARG A 268 10.55 -4.43 6.70
N ILE A 269 9.42 -4.95 6.24
CA ILE A 269 9.36 -5.66 4.97
C ILE A 269 9.55 -4.68 3.80
N ASN A 270 10.43 -5.03 2.87
CA ASN A 270 10.78 -4.24 1.68
C ASN A 270 11.27 -2.81 1.92
N PHE A 271 11.77 -2.51 3.13
CA PHE A 271 12.58 -1.32 3.39
C PHE A 271 13.99 -1.72 3.82
N LYS A 272 14.98 -1.08 3.21
CA LYS A 272 16.38 -1.17 3.62
C LYS A 272 16.68 -0.07 4.61
N ILE A 273 17.37 -0.43 5.69
CA ILE A 273 17.77 0.48 6.76
C ILE A 273 19.27 0.31 6.93
N GLU A 274 20.03 1.36 6.64
CA GLU A 274 21.49 1.31 6.63
C GLU A 274 22.07 2.43 7.50
N ALA A 275 23.20 2.17 8.14
CA ALA A 275 23.93 3.19 8.87
C ALA A 275 24.49 4.24 7.90
N VAL A 276 24.37 5.51 8.25
CA VAL A 276 25.10 6.57 7.55
C VAL A 276 26.49 6.66 8.15
N GLU A 277 27.52 6.60 7.29
CA GLU A 277 28.93 6.79 7.66
C GLU A 277 29.26 8.26 8.03
#